data_AF-A0A7V9FRD5-F1
#
_entry.id   AF-A0A7V9FRD5-F1
#
_cell.length_a   1.000
_cell.length_b   1.000
_cell.length_c   1.000
_cell.angle_alpha   90.00
_cell.angle_beta   90.00
_cell.angle_gamma   90.00
#
_symmetry.space_group_name_H-M   'P 1'
#
loop_
_entity.id
_entity.type
_entity.pdbx_description
1 polymer ?
#
loop_
_entity_poly.entity_id
_entity_poly.type
_entity_poly.pdbx_seq_one_letter_code
_entity_poly.pdbx_strand_id
1 'polypeptide(L)' 'MSQEGAQAQRGAAAELEQLREWMAVIKQEATAEVDRKWGSPFRSQQLFDLKVKARLAGNDEYRSLQDRVPEAEAKLAAE' A
#
# COMPACT_ATOMS: atom_id res chain seq x y z
N MET A 1 16.09 11.69 -26.68
CA MET A 1 15.48 11.77 -25.34
C MET A 1 16.28 12.77 -24.54
N SER A 2 15.66 13.88 -24.14
CA SER A 2 16.33 14.99 -23.45
C SER A 2 16.64 14.62 -22.00
N GLN A 3 17.70 15.21 -21.44
CA GLN A 3 18.11 15.02 -20.04
C GLN A 3 16.99 15.34 -19.05
N GLU A 4 16.09 16.26 -19.40
CA GLU A 4 14.88 16.61 -18.64
C GLU A 4 13.86 15.47 -18.53
N GLY A 5 13.63 14.71 -19.60
CA GLY A 5 12.71 13.56 -19.57
C GLY A 5 13.22 12.42 -18.68
N ALA A 6 14.53 12.18 -18.69
CA ALA A 6 15.15 11.19 -17.81
C ALA A 6 15.11 11.60 -16.32
N GLN A 7 15.09 12.90 -16.01
CA GLN A 7 14.98 13.40 -14.65
C GLN A 7 13.53 13.35 -14.14
N ALA A 8 12.56 13.69 -15.00
CA ALA A 8 11.13 13.58 -14.69
C ALA A 8 10.73 12.12 -14.40
N GLN A 9 11.16 11.19 -15.24
CA GLN A 9 10.84 9.76 -15.10
C GLN A 9 11.45 9.15 -13.82
N ARG A 10 12.65 9.59 -13.40
CA ARG A 10 13.23 9.19 -12.10
C ARG A 10 12.45 9.74 -10.92
N GLY A 11 11.94 10.97 -11.02
CA GLY A 11 11.09 11.57 -10.00
C GLY A 11 9.78 10.80 -9.82
N ALA A 12 9.11 10.48 -10.93
CA ALA A 12 7.87 9.69 -10.92
C ALA A 12 8.06 8.28 -10.36
N ALA A 13 9.17 7.61 -10.68
CA ALA A 13 9.50 6.30 -10.11
C ALA A 13 9.73 6.36 -8.60
N ALA A 14 10.43 7.38 -8.10
CA ALA A 14 10.66 7.58 -6.67
C ALA A 14 9.37 7.94 -5.89
N GLU A 15 8.45 8.68 -6.51
CA GLU A 15 7.13 8.94 -5.91
C GLU A 15 6.31 7.65 -5.80
N LEU A 16 6.28 6.83 -6.86
CA LEU A 16 5.59 5.55 -6.84
C LEU A 16 6.14 4.59 -5.77
N GLU A 17 7.47 4.55 -5.59
CA GLU A 17 8.11 3.78 -4.53
C GLU A 17 7.62 4.23 -3.15
N GLN A 18 7.65 5.54 -2.87
CA GLN A 18 7.15 6.09 -1.60
C GLN A 18 5.68 5.75 -1.34
N LEU A 19 4.81 5.82 -2.36
CA LEU A 19 3.39 5.45 -2.21
C LEU A 19 3.23 3.96 -1.85
N ARG A 20 4.03 3.09 -2.46
CA ARG A 20 4.03 1.65 -2.17
C ARG A 20 4.57 1.34 -0.77
N GLU A 21 5.65 2.00 -0.38
CA GLU A 21 6.21 1.90 0.98
C GLU A 21 5.19 2.33 2.02
N TRP A 22 4.53 3.47 1.80
CA TRP A 22 3.49 3.96 2.70
C TRP A 22 2.31 2.99 2.82
N MET A 23 1.87 2.42 1.69
CA MET A 23 0.85 1.37 1.70
C MET A 23 1.31 0.12 2.47
N ALA A 24 2.58 -0.26 2.37
CA ALA A 24 3.15 -1.40 3.09
C ALA A 24 3.20 -1.17 4.60
N VAL A 25 3.56 0.05 5.04
CA VAL A 25 3.53 0.46 6.46
C VAL A 25 2.12 0.28 7.02
N ILE A 26 1.09 0.80 6.34
CA ILE A 26 -0.29 0.69 6.82
C ILE A 26 -0.76 -0.77 6.89
N LYS A 27 -0.36 -1.62 5.93
CA LYS A 27 -0.62 -3.08 5.99
C LYS A 27 0.03 -3.73 7.21
N GLN A 28 1.27 -3.36 7.52
CA GLN A 28 2.00 -3.88 8.67
C GLN A 28 1.33 -3.45 9.98
N GLU A 29 0.94 -2.17 10.09
CA GLU A 29 0.23 -1.65 11.26
C GLU A 29 -1.12 -2.34 11.46
N ALA A 30 -1.90 -2.52 10.40
CA ALA A 30 -3.18 -3.23 10.46
C ALA A 30 -2.99 -4.70 10.90
N THR A 31 -1.94 -5.35 10.40
CA THR A 31 -1.58 -6.72 10.78
C THR A 31 -1.21 -6.80 12.26
N ALA A 32 -0.34 -5.91 12.73
CA ALA A 32 0.07 -5.85 14.13
C ALA A 32 -1.07 -5.47 15.07
N GLU A 33 -1.99 -4.61 14.64
CA GLU A 33 -3.18 -4.27 15.42
C GLU A 33 -4.12 -5.48 15.56
N VAL A 34 -4.39 -6.20 14.48
CA VAL A 34 -5.23 -7.40 14.52
C VAL A 34 -4.55 -8.48 15.35
N ASP A 35 -3.24 -8.68 15.22
CA ASP A 35 -2.52 -9.67 16.02
C ASP A 35 -2.60 -9.37 17.52
N ARG A 36 -2.40 -8.10 17.91
CA ARG A 36 -2.51 -7.68 19.31
C ARG A 36 -3.94 -7.78 19.87
N LYS A 37 -4.95 -7.41 19.09
CA LYS A 37 -6.35 -7.37 19.56
C LYS A 37 -7.06 -8.73 19.46
N TRP A 38 -6.61 -9.59 18.56
CA TRP A 38 -7.26 -10.85 18.18
C TRP A 38 -6.30 -12.05 18.28
N GLY A 39 -5.23 -11.92 19.06
CA GLY A 39 -4.28 -12.99 19.37
C GLY A 39 -4.95 -14.14 20.12
N SER A 40 -5.51 -15.10 19.37
CA SER A 40 -6.05 -16.35 19.89
C SER A 40 -5.19 -17.51 19.41
N PRO A 41 -4.82 -18.47 20.28
CA PRO A 41 -4.05 -19.66 19.90
C PRO A 41 -4.82 -20.60 18.95
N PHE A 42 -6.13 -20.43 18.80
CA PHE A 42 -6.98 -21.23 17.91
C PHE A 42 -7.44 -20.46 16.67
N ARG A 43 -6.85 -19.29 16.38
CA ARG A 43 -7.23 -18.52 15.18
C ARG A 43 -6.73 -19.23 13.92
N SER A 44 -7.60 -19.38 12.93
CA SER A 44 -7.18 -19.80 11.59
C SER A 44 -6.55 -18.62 10.85
N GLN A 45 -5.61 -18.91 9.94
CA GLN A 45 -5.00 -17.88 9.10
C GLN A 45 -6.06 -17.11 8.28
N GLN A 46 -7.06 -17.82 7.75
CA GLN A 46 -8.15 -17.22 6.97
C GLN A 46 -8.96 -16.19 7.77
N LEU A 47 -9.27 -16.48 9.04
CA LEU A 47 -10.01 -15.55 9.89
C LEU A 47 -9.17 -14.33 10.24
N PHE A 48 -7.86 -14.53 10.45
CA PHE A 48 -6.94 -13.42 10.66
C PHE A 48 -6.84 -12.52 9.44
N ASP A 49 -6.63 -13.10 8.25
CA ASP A 49 -6.55 -12.34 7.00
C ASP A 49 -7.83 -11.57 6.73
N LEU A 50 -9.00 -12.16 7.03
CA LEU A 50 -10.29 -11.49 6.92
C LEU A 50 -10.37 -10.27 7.86
N LYS A 51 -9.84 -10.36 9.08
CA LYS A 51 -9.79 -9.24 10.02
C LYS A 51 -8.83 -8.15 9.59
N VAL A 52 -7.66 -8.51 9.08
CA VAL A 52 -6.70 -7.55 8.50
C VAL A 52 -7.34 -6.82 7.31
N LYS A 53 -8.01 -7.55 6.41
CA LYS A 53 -8.77 -6.95 5.30
C LYS A 53 -9.86 -6.00 5.79
N ALA A 54 -10.64 -6.38 6.79
CA ALA A 54 -11.67 -5.52 7.36
C ALA A 54 -11.06 -4.25 7.99
N ARG A 55 -9.91 -4.36 8.67
CA ARG A 55 -9.20 -3.23 9.26
C ARG A 55 -8.70 -2.26 8.20
N LEU A 56 -8.14 -2.79 7.12
CA LEU A 56 -7.66 -2.02 5.97
C LEU A 56 -8.80 -1.35 5.19
N ALA A 57 -9.93 -2.04 5.02
CA ALA A 57 -11.11 -1.47 4.37
C ALA A 57 -11.69 -0.26 5.14
N GLY A 58 -11.48 -0.19 6.46
CA GLY A 58 -11.85 0.96 7.29
C GLY A 58 -10.76 2.03 7.42
N ASN A 59 -9.64 1.93 6.69
CA ASN A 59 -8.56 2.93 6.71
C ASN A 59 -8.65 3.79 5.44
N ASP A 60 -9.05 5.06 5.60
CA ASP A 60 -9.24 6.00 4.49
C ASP A 60 -7.94 6.29 3.72
N GLU A 61 -6.82 6.35 4.43
CA GLU A 61 -5.52 6.59 3.81
C GLU A 61 -5.07 5.39 2.97
N TYR A 62 -5.24 4.18 3.48
CA TYR A 62 -4.99 2.95 2.74
C TYR A 62 -5.84 2.87 1.47
N ARG A 63 -7.12 3.24 1.56
CA ARG A 63 -8.02 3.28 0.42
C ARG A 63 -7.57 4.31 -0.63
N SER A 64 -7.22 5.52 -0.18
CA SER A 64 -6.67 6.55 -1.08
C SER A 64 -5.42 6.06 -1.82
N LEU A 65 -4.52 5.36 -1.12
CA LEU A 65 -3.34 4.77 -1.75
C LEU A 65 -3.68 3.64 -2.72
N GLN A 66 -4.73 2.84 -2.45
CA GLN A 66 -5.19 1.79 -3.37
C GLN A 66 -5.63 2.35 -4.73
N ASP A 67 -6.17 3.57 -4.75
CA ASP A 67 -6.54 4.24 -6.00
C ASP A 67 -5.32 4.93 -6.67
N ARG A 68 -4.47 5.59 -5.86
CA ARG A 68 -3.33 6.40 -6.35
C ARG A 68 -2.17 5.58 -6.89
N VAL A 69 -1.86 4.43 -6.29
CA VAL A 69 -0.71 3.61 -6.73
C VAL A 69 -0.91 3.10 -8.17
N PRO A 70 -2.04 2.48 -8.54
CA PRO A 70 -2.29 2.06 -9.92
C PRO A 70 -2.29 3.24 -10.90
N GLU A 71 -2.79 4.40 -10.49
CA GLU A 71 -2.76 5.61 -11.33
C GLU A 71 -1.32 6.08 -11.59
N ALA A 72 -0.47 6.11 -10.56
CA ALA A 72 0.93 6.46 -10.67
C ALA A 72 1.72 5.43 -11.51
N GLU A 73 1.42 4.14 -11.35
CA GLU A 73 1.97 3.06 -12.19
C GLU A 73 1.61 3.24 -13.67
N ALA A 74 0.34 3.54 -13.95
CA ALA A 74 -0.14 3.76 -15.31
C ALA A 74 0.50 5.00 -15.96
N LYS A 75 0.66 6.09 -15.20
CA LYS A 75 1.35 7.30 -15.67
C LYS A 75 2.82 7.01 -15.99
N LEU A 76 3.52 6.32 -15.10
CA LEU A 76 4.93 5.97 -15.31
C LEU A 76 5.12 5.05 -16.53
N ALA A 77 4.18 4.12 -16.76
CA ALA A 77 4.21 3.23 -17.92
C ALA A 77 3.89 3.92 -19.26
N ALA A 78 3.30 5.12 -19.21
CA ALA A 78 2.95 5.92 -20.39
C ALA A 78 4.03 6.93 -20.80
N GLU A 79 5.09 7.10 -20.00
CA GLU A 79 6.26 7.96 -20.29
C GLU A 79 7.42 7.21 -20.97
#